data_AF-A0A7M2TI53-F1
#
_entry.id   AF-A0A7M2TI53-F1
#
_cell.length_a   1.000
_cell.length_b   1.000
_cell.length_c   1.000
_cell.angle_alpha   90.00
_cell.angle_beta   90.00
_cell.angle_gamma   90.00
#
_symmetry.space_group_name_H-M   'P 1'
#
loop_
_entity.id
_entity.type
_entity.pdbx_description
1 polymer ?
#
loop_
_entity_poly.entity_id
_entity_poly.type
_entity_poly.pdbx_seq_one_letter_code
_entity_poly.pdbx_strand_id
1 'polypeptide(L)'
;MKPNRTWVYAPHPSILDKRWRVITNEEDVERKRELFKESSSAYLEKEKSPLPGKDVYEYSGAFVDETGDSPSPVRVGFRSFDRQWIIPDRRLLHRESPTLWAARQPGQVYVIEQNAHEISSGPGVVFTHLIPDMHHFNNRGGRALPMLHPDGTYNQAPGFARSWAEAVLERDVKVTGEELVAYLAGVVSHPGYTGRFADELTTPGIRVPLTLDRNLWEKSVEIGREVIWQASSRERHLGAGRA
;
A
#
# COMPACT_ATOMS: atom_id res chain seq x y z
N MET A 1 -2.29 -4.98 -3.82
CA MET A 1 -2.30 -5.93 -4.97
C MET A 1 -2.11 -7.36 -4.47
N LYS A 2 -2.36 -8.39 -5.27
CA LYS A 2 -2.14 -9.81 -4.92
C LYS A 2 -1.66 -10.62 -6.14
N PRO A 3 -0.38 -11.00 -6.24
CA PRO A 3 0.08 -11.79 -7.38
C PRO A 3 -0.28 -13.28 -7.36
N ASN A 4 -0.46 -13.89 -6.18
CA ASN A 4 -0.54 -15.36 -5.99
C ASN A 4 0.71 -16.17 -6.40
N ARG A 5 1.81 -15.47 -6.70
CA ARG A 5 3.11 -16.06 -7.02
C ARG A 5 4.18 -15.27 -6.33
N THR A 6 5.08 -15.95 -5.63
CA THR A 6 6.12 -15.30 -4.83
C THR A 6 7.36 -14.97 -5.64
N TRP A 7 7.56 -15.59 -6.81
CA TRP A 7 8.76 -15.40 -7.61
C TRP A 7 8.90 -13.98 -8.16
N VAL A 8 7.77 -13.28 -8.31
CA VAL A 8 7.70 -11.89 -8.80
C VAL A 8 8.08 -10.86 -7.75
N TYR A 9 8.32 -11.30 -6.51
CA TYR A 9 8.88 -10.48 -5.43
C TYR A 9 10.31 -10.89 -5.11
N ALA A 10 11.15 -9.92 -4.79
CA ALA A 10 12.48 -10.18 -4.24
C ALA A 10 13.01 -9.02 -3.39
N PRO A 11 13.90 -9.29 -2.43
CA PRO A 11 14.59 -8.22 -1.70
C PRO A 11 15.56 -7.41 -2.58
N HIS A 12 15.98 -7.94 -3.74
CA HIS A 12 16.91 -7.28 -4.65
C HIS A 12 16.49 -7.45 -6.13
N PRO A 13 16.61 -6.40 -6.98
CA PRO A 13 16.18 -6.45 -8.38
C PRO A 13 16.84 -7.56 -9.20
N SER A 14 18.15 -7.79 -9.03
CA SER A 14 18.88 -8.81 -9.80
C SER A 14 18.36 -10.25 -9.62
N ILE A 15 17.62 -10.53 -8.54
CA ILE A 15 16.97 -11.83 -8.33
C ILE A 15 15.76 -11.95 -9.26
N LEU A 16 15.01 -10.87 -9.45
CA LEU A 16 13.88 -10.80 -10.37
C LEU A 16 14.35 -10.95 -11.82
N ASP A 17 15.44 -10.27 -12.20
CA ASP A 17 16.02 -10.39 -13.55
C ASP A 17 16.44 -11.83 -13.87
N LYS A 18 17.08 -12.51 -12.91
CA LYS A 18 17.46 -13.92 -13.06
C LYS A 18 16.24 -14.81 -13.21
N ARG A 19 15.21 -14.64 -12.37
CA ARG A 19 13.97 -15.43 -12.43
C ARG A 19 13.20 -15.19 -13.72
N TRP A 20 13.15 -13.94 -14.16
CA TRP A 20 12.56 -13.54 -15.44
C TRP A 20 13.22 -14.29 -16.60
N ARG A 21 14.55 -14.24 -16.69
CA ARG A 21 15.30 -14.97 -17.74
C ARG A 21 15.05 -16.48 -17.72
N VAL A 22 15.00 -17.08 -16.52
CA VAL A 22 14.71 -18.51 -16.38
C VAL A 22 13.34 -18.87 -16.98
N ILE A 23 12.30 -18.08 -16.70
CA ILE A 23 10.96 -18.40 -17.19
C ILE A 23 10.75 -18.00 -18.66
N THR A 24 11.35 -16.91 -19.14
CA THR A 24 11.21 -16.50 -20.55
C THR A 24 11.96 -17.43 -21.49
N ASN A 25 13.09 -18.00 -21.05
CA ASN A 25 13.90 -18.94 -21.84
C ASN A 25 13.48 -20.40 -21.68
N GLU A 26 12.43 -20.70 -20.92
CA GLU A 26 11.89 -22.06 -20.82
C GLU A 26 11.11 -22.40 -22.10
N GLU A 27 11.55 -23.43 -22.82
CA GLU A 27 10.99 -23.87 -24.10
C GLU A 27 9.85 -24.88 -23.89
N ASP A 28 9.88 -25.67 -22.81
CA ASP A 28 8.78 -26.56 -22.47
C ASP A 28 7.62 -25.76 -21.87
N VAL A 29 6.52 -25.66 -22.61
CA VAL A 29 5.33 -24.89 -22.23
C VAL A 29 4.76 -25.37 -20.90
N GLU A 30 4.70 -26.67 -20.64
CA GLU A 30 4.13 -27.19 -19.39
C GLU A 30 5.04 -26.85 -18.21
N ARG A 31 6.36 -26.95 -18.40
CA ARG A 31 7.32 -26.48 -17.40
C ARG A 31 7.23 -24.97 -17.17
N LYS A 32 7.05 -24.17 -18.22
CA LYS A 32 6.85 -22.73 -18.15
C LYS A 32 5.59 -22.38 -17.34
N ARG A 33 4.48 -23.14 -17.48
CA ARG A 33 3.27 -22.97 -16.65
C ARG A 33 3.53 -23.21 -15.17
N GLU A 34 4.27 -24.26 -14.84
CA GLU A 34 4.65 -24.58 -13.45
C GLU A 34 5.50 -23.45 -12.84
N LEU A 35 6.51 -22.97 -13.58
CA LEU A 35 7.37 -21.85 -13.17
C LEU A 35 6.57 -20.56 -13.01
N PHE A 36 5.63 -20.30 -13.92
CA PHE A 36 4.75 -19.13 -13.87
C PHE A 36 3.86 -19.14 -12.63
N LYS A 37 3.48 -20.33 -12.16
CA LYS A 37 2.44 -20.54 -11.14
C LYS A 37 1.12 -19.93 -11.60
N GLU A 38 0.52 -20.58 -12.57
CA GLU A 38 -0.76 -20.16 -13.13
C GLU A 38 -1.86 -20.08 -12.07
N SER A 39 -2.81 -19.20 -12.32
CA SER A 39 -4.03 -19.06 -11.54
C SER A 39 -5.16 -18.69 -12.49
N SER A 40 -6.40 -18.81 -12.03
CA SER A 40 -7.59 -18.48 -12.82
C SER A 40 -7.61 -17.06 -13.41
N SER A 41 -6.85 -16.11 -12.84
CA SER A 41 -6.79 -14.72 -13.31
C SER A 41 -5.45 -14.33 -13.92
N ALA A 42 -4.49 -15.24 -13.99
CA ALA A 42 -3.19 -14.98 -14.60
C ALA A 42 -2.52 -16.31 -14.98
N TYR A 43 -2.38 -16.54 -16.29
CA TYR A 43 -1.83 -17.72 -16.95
C TYR A 43 -1.13 -17.29 -18.24
N LEU A 44 -0.35 -18.17 -18.87
CA LEU A 44 0.60 -17.80 -19.93
C LEU A 44 -0.06 -17.09 -21.13
N GLU A 45 -1.21 -17.55 -21.57
CA GLU A 45 -1.96 -17.00 -22.71
C GLU A 45 -2.79 -15.77 -22.34
N LYS A 46 -2.87 -15.41 -21.04
CA LYS A 46 -3.72 -14.32 -20.60
C LYS A 46 -3.07 -12.96 -20.90
N GLU A 47 -3.56 -12.33 -21.94
CA GLU A 47 -3.28 -10.93 -22.23
C GLU A 47 -3.94 -9.99 -21.21
N LYS A 48 -3.24 -8.90 -20.90
CA LYS A 48 -3.75 -7.81 -20.07
C LYS A 48 -3.16 -6.49 -20.55
N SER A 49 -3.99 -5.45 -20.62
CA SER A 49 -3.48 -4.09 -20.85
C SER A 49 -2.55 -3.66 -19.71
N PRO A 50 -1.53 -2.83 -19.97
CA PRO A 50 -0.57 -2.41 -18.96
C PRO A 50 -1.21 -1.81 -17.70
N LEU A 51 -0.47 -1.86 -16.59
CA LEU A 51 -0.85 -1.12 -15.38
C LEU A 51 -0.80 0.39 -15.67
N PRO A 52 -1.53 1.22 -14.91
CA PRO A 52 -1.29 2.66 -14.90
C PRO A 52 0.06 3.00 -14.27
N GLY A 53 0.85 3.84 -14.93
CA GLY A 53 2.18 4.29 -14.44
C GLY A 53 3.18 4.40 -15.59
N LYS A 54 4.30 5.09 -15.36
CA LYS A 54 5.39 5.25 -16.36
C LYS A 54 6.52 4.22 -16.22
N ASP A 55 6.53 3.54 -15.09
CA ASP A 55 7.54 2.57 -14.63
C ASP A 55 6.90 1.18 -14.48
N VAL A 56 6.03 0.84 -15.41
CA VAL A 56 5.31 -0.43 -15.49
C VAL A 56 5.61 -1.08 -16.84
N TYR A 57 5.41 -2.39 -16.93
CA TYR A 57 5.69 -3.09 -18.18
C TYR A 57 4.59 -2.84 -19.21
N GLU A 58 4.98 -2.39 -20.40
CA GLU A 58 4.05 -1.92 -21.44
C GLU A 58 3.62 -3.03 -22.41
N TYR A 59 4.36 -4.14 -22.48
CA TYR A 59 3.98 -5.25 -23.35
C TYR A 59 2.71 -5.92 -22.85
N SER A 60 1.70 -6.00 -23.72
CA SER A 60 0.35 -6.46 -23.39
C SER A 60 -0.02 -7.83 -23.98
N GLY A 61 0.84 -8.37 -24.86
CA GLY A 61 0.66 -9.69 -25.46
C GLY A 61 0.77 -10.82 -24.42
N ALA A 62 0.49 -12.04 -24.86
CA ALA A 62 0.55 -13.21 -23.99
C ALA A 62 1.97 -13.39 -23.41
N PHE A 63 2.06 -13.87 -22.16
CA PHE A 63 3.35 -14.14 -21.53
C PHE A 63 4.06 -15.35 -22.16
N VAL A 64 3.32 -16.23 -22.82
CA VAL A 64 3.92 -17.36 -23.57
C VAL A 64 4.90 -16.85 -24.64
N ASP A 65 4.58 -15.73 -25.29
CA ASP A 65 5.36 -15.09 -26.37
C ASP A 65 6.42 -14.10 -25.83
N GLU A 66 6.59 -14.01 -24.52
CA GLU A 66 7.51 -13.08 -23.88
C GLU A 66 8.97 -13.45 -24.16
N THR A 67 9.71 -12.50 -24.74
CA THR A 67 11.14 -12.62 -25.11
C THR A 67 11.98 -11.41 -24.69
N GLY A 68 11.35 -10.36 -24.18
CA GLY A 68 12.00 -9.12 -23.77
C GLY A 68 12.74 -9.24 -22.44
N ASP A 69 13.55 -8.23 -22.15
CA ASP A 69 14.18 -8.08 -20.84
C ASP A 69 13.15 -7.79 -19.75
N SER A 70 13.53 -8.10 -18.50
CA SER A 70 12.68 -7.80 -17.36
C SER A 70 12.48 -6.28 -17.23
N PRO A 71 11.25 -5.79 -17.00
CA PRO A 71 11.06 -4.39 -16.64
C PRO A 71 11.85 -4.04 -15.38
N SER A 72 12.26 -2.79 -15.27
CA SER A 72 12.82 -2.26 -14.02
C SER A 72 11.85 -2.52 -12.86
N PRO A 73 12.25 -3.31 -11.85
CA PRO A 73 11.36 -3.59 -10.72
C PRO A 73 11.00 -2.32 -9.95
N VAL A 74 9.84 -2.32 -9.30
CA VAL A 74 9.38 -1.19 -8.45
C VAL A 74 9.28 -1.60 -6.99
N ARG A 75 9.52 -0.65 -6.08
CA ARG A 75 9.40 -0.87 -4.63
C ARG A 75 7.94 -1.00 -4.22
N VAL A 76 7.67 -1.98 -3.35
CA VAL A 76 6.34 -2.22 -2.76
C VAL A 76 6.43 -2.42 -1.25
N GLY A 77 5.34 -2.13 -0.55
CA GLY A 77 5.16 -2.58 0.83
C GLY A 77 4.76 -4.05 0.81
N PHE A 78 5.70 -4.96 1.10
CA PHE A 78 5.40 -6.39 1.08
C PHE A 78 4.73 -6.82 2.38
N ARG A 79 5.31 -6.47 3.53
CA ARG A 79 4.73 -6.62 4.87
C ARG A 79 4.93 -5.32 5.63
N SER A 80 4.35 -5.21 6.81
CA SER A 80 4.59 -4.07 7.69
C SER A 80 6.07 -3.88 7.89
N PHE A 81 6.57 -2.73 7.42
CA PHE A 81 7.98 -2.34 7.44
C PHE A 81 8.93 -3.21 6.59
N ASP A 82 8.43 -4.22 5.86
CA ASP A 82 9.20 -4.98 4.86
C ASP A 82 8.92 -4.45 3.47
N ARG A 83 10.00 -4.09 2.78
CA ARG A 83 9.99 -3.50 1.45
C ARG A 83 10.69 -4.44 0.49
N GLN A 84 9.97 -4.83 -0.54
CA GLN A 84 10.52 -5.67 -1.59
C GLN A 84 10.36 -4.98 -2.94
N TRP A 85 11.02 -5.56 -3.93
CA TRP A 85 10.84 -5.22 -5.33
C TRP A 85 9.81 -6.15 -5.95
N ILE A 86 9.01 -5.63 -6.87
CA ILE A 86 8.09 -6.42 -7.70
C ILE A 86 8.36 -6.13 -9.18
N ILE A 87 8.16 -7.13 -10.04
CA ILE A 87 8.06 -6.94 -11.50
C ILE A 87 6.71 -6.27 -11.79
N PRO A 88 6.67 -5.02 -12.30
CA PRO A 88 5.43 -4.26 -12.49
C PRO A 88 4.70 -4.65 -13.79
N ASP A 89 4.50 -5.95 -14.02
CA ASP A 89 3.77 -6.50 -15.16
C ASP A 89 2.39 -6.99 -14.71
N ARG A 90 1.32 -6.46 -15.33
CA ARG A 90 -0.05 -6.80 -14.96
C ARG A 90 -0.38 -8.27 -15.17
N ARG A 91 0.20 -8.91 -16.19
CA ARG A 91 -0.01 -10.34 -16.51
C ARG A 91 0.45 -11.22 -15.36
N LEU A 92 1.42 -10.74 -14.59
CA LEU A 92 1.95 -11.42 -13.40
C LEU A 92 1.10 -11.24 -12.13
N LEU A 93 0.02 -10.45 -12.16
CA LEU A 93 -0.81 -10.18 -10.99
C LEU A 93 -2.15 -10.91 -11.06
N HIS A 94 -2.50 -11.70 -10.03
CA HIS A 94 -3.80 -12.34 -9.90
C HIS A 94 -4.92 -11.33 -9.57
N ARG A 95 -4.67 -10.39 -8.65
CA ARG A 95 -5.48 -9.17 -8.42
C ARG A 95 -4.57 -7.96 -8.50
N GLU A 96 -4.70 -7.21 -9.58
CA GLU A 96 -3.77 -6.16 -9.95
C GLU A 96 -3.99 -4.83 -9.23
N SER A 97 -5.23 -4.52 -8.82
CA SER A 97 -5.61 -3.25 -8.17
C SER A 97 -5.23 -1.98 -8.98
N PRO A 98 -5.72 -1.78 -10.22
CA PRO A 98 -5.21 -0.73 -11.12
C PRO A 98 -5.39 0.68 -10.55
N THR A 99 -6.44 0.90 -9.76
CA THR A 99 -6.69 2.19 -9.11
C THR A 99 -5.65 2.52 -8.03
N LEU A 100 -5.09 1.51 -7.33
CA LEU A 100 -3.98 1.73 -6.40
C LEU A 100 -2.70 2.12 -7.14
N TRP A 101 -2.47 1.52 -8.32
CA TRP A 101 -1.35 1.88 -9.20
C TRP A 101 -1.53 3.29 -9.76
N ALA A 102 -2.72 3.64 -10.23
CA ALA A 102 -3.04 4.98 -10.72
C ALA A 102 -2.92 6.06 -9.64
N ALA A 103 -3.20 5.72 -8.38
CA ALA A 103 -3.04 6.62 -7.24
C ALA A 103 -1.58 6.73 -6.75
N ARG A 104 -0.62 6.02 -7.35
CA ARG A 104 0.79 6.11 -6.97
C ARG A 104 1.40 7.39 -7.52
N GLN A 105 1.56 8.36 -6.64
CA GLN A 105 2.06 9.70 -6.95
C GLN A 105 2.87 10.27 -5.76
N PRO A 106 3.69 11.31 -5.96
CA PRO A 106 4.39 11.98 -4.86
C PRO A 106 3.41 12.44 -3.77
N GLY A 107 3.80 12.29 -2.51
CA GLY A 107 2.97 12.64 -1.36
C GLY A 107 1.89 11.61 -0.99
N GLN A 108 1.70 10.55 -1.77
CA GLN A 108 0.73 9.50 -1.45
C GLN A 108 1.09 8.76 -0.15
N VAL A 109 0.07 8.53 0.68
CA VAL A 109 0.13 7.65 1.84
C VAL A 109 -1.04 6.67 1.73
N TYR A 110 -0.74 5.38 1.76
CA TYR A 110 -1.74 4.33 1.90
C TYR A 110 -1.91 4.02 3.38
N VAL A 111 -3.15 4.10 3.86
CA VAL A 111 -3.56 3.59 5.17
C VAL A 111 -4.02 2.15 4.99
N ILE A 112 -3.48 1.23 5.78
CA ILE A 112 -3.78 -0.20 5.68
C ILE A 112 -4.45 -0.62 6.97
N GLU A 113 -5.67 -1.11 6.80
CA GLU A 113 -6.54 -1.59 7.84
C GLU A 113 -6.59 -3.12 7.82
N GLN A 114 -6.62 -3.73 9.00
CA GLN A 114 -6.96 -5.14 9.13
C GLN A 114 -8.49 -5.27 9.12
N ASN A 115 -9.03 -5.87 8.05
CA ASN A 115 -10.47 -5.96 7.82
C ASN A 115 -10.99 -7.41 7.78
N ALA A 116 -10.12 -8.39 8.02
CA ALA A 116 -10.45 -9.82 7.98
C ALA A 116 -10.25 -10.53 9.33
N HIS A 117 -9.55 -9.90 10.28
CA HIS A 117 -9.21 -10.49 11.57
C HIS A 117 -9.34 -9.47 12.70
N GLU A 118 -9.55 -9.97 13.92
CA GLU A 118 -9.51 -9.16 15.15
C GLU A 118 -8.14 -8.50 15.37
N ILE A 119 -8.16 -7.37 16.07
CA ILE A 119 -6.98 -6.64 16.52
C ILE A 119 -6.95 -6.66 18.04
N SER A 120 -6.11 -7.53 18.61
CA SER A 120 -5.96 -7.66 20.06
C SER A 120 -4.81 -6.83 20.65
N SER A 121 -3.88 -6.37 19.82
CA SER A 121 -2.71 -5.59 20.24
C SER A 121 -2.05 -4.84 19.08
N GLY A 122 -1.19 -3.88 19.41
CA GLY A 122 -0.42 -3.11 18.43
C GLY A 122 -1.23 -1.96 17.82
N PRO A 123 -0.84 -1.46 16.64
CA PRO A 123 -1.55 -0.37 15.99
C PRO A 123 -2.83 -0.87 15.29
N GLY A 124 -3.88 -0.04 15.28
CA GLY A 124 -5.12 -0.31 14.57
C GLY A 124 -4.99 -0.23 13.03
N VAL A 125 -4.11 0.65 12.54
CA VAL A 125 -3.73 0.74 11.12
C VAL A 125 -2.22 0.85 10.95
N VAL A 126 -1.72 0.47 9.77
CA VAL A 126 -0.34 0.71 9.37
C VAL A 126 -0.28 1.61 8.14
N PHE A 127 0.83 2.32 7.97
CA PHE A 127 0.99 3.32 6.92
C PHE A 127 2.16 2.96 6.02
N THR A 128 2.08 3.32 4.73
CA THR A 128 3.19 3.21 3.79
C THR A 128 2.99 4.17 2.62
N HIS A 129 4.09 4.61 2.01
CA HIS A 129 4.07 5.40 0.77
C HIS A 129 4.18 4.50 -0.48
N LEU A 130 4.44 3.20 -0.28
CA LEU A 130 4.57 2.22 -1.36
C LEU A 130 3.24 1.52 -1.60
N ILE A 131 3.02 0.98 -2.81
CA ILE A 131 1.81 0.18 -3.07
C ILE A 131 1.87 -1.06 -2.16
N PRO A 132 0.82 -1.32 -1.33
CA PRO A 132 0.83 -2.43 -0.39
C PRO A 132 0.36 -3.75 -1.02
N ASP A 133 1.09 -4.83 -0.74
CA ASP A 133 0.60 -6.19 -0.94
C ASP A 133 -0.67 -6.45 -0.13
N MET A 134 -1.50 -7.39 -0.57
CA MET A 134 -2.73 -7.76 0.12
C MET A 134 -2.47 -8.17 1.58
N HIS A 135 -1.31 -8.75 1.86
CA HIS A 135 -0.93 -9.19 3.21
C HIS A 135 -0.04 -8.19 3.96
N HIS A 136 -0.03 -6.92 3.54
CA HIS A 136 0.87 -5.90 4.09
C HIS A 136 0.74 -5.74 5.62
N PHE A 137 -0.47 -5.71 6.18
CA PHE A 137 -0.69 -5.33 7.58
C PHE A 137 0.07 -6.20 8.60
N ASN A 138 -0.06 -7.51 8.53
CA ASN A 138 0.59 -8.46 9.47
C ASN A 138 0.63 -9.87 8.90
N ASN A 139 0.99 -10.01 7.62
CA ASN A 139 0.91 -11.26 6.86
C ASN A 139 -0.53 -11.81 6.71
N ARG A 140 -1.54 -10.99 7.04
CA ARG A 140 -2.96 -11.28 6.85
C ARG A 140 -3.56 -10.24 5.92
N GLY A 141 -4.65 -10.63 5.25
CA GLY A 141 -5.35 -9.76 4.32
C GLY A 141 -5.71 -8.43 4.98
N GLY A 142 -5.60 -7.33 4.25
CA GLY A 142 -6.02 -6.02 4.71
C GLY A 142 -6.61 -5.19 3.59
N ARG A 143 -7.19 -4.05 3.97
CA ARG A 143 -7.72 -3.06 3.04
C ARG A 143 -6.76 -1.88 2.94
N ALA A 144 -6.42 -1.49 1.71
CA ALA A 144 -5.70 -0.26 1.45
C ALA A 144 -6.68 0.88 1.20
N LEU A 145 -6.49 1.99 1.91
CA LEU A 145 -7.23 3.24 1.84
C LEU A 145 -6.24 4.35 1.46
N PRO A 146 -6.11 4.69 0.17
CA PRO A 146 -5.21 5.76 -0.27
C PRO A 146 -5.66 7.12 0.26
N MET A 147 -4.72 7.99 0.63
CA MET A 147 -4.99 9.38 1.00
C MET A 147 -5.38 10.23 -0.22
N LEU A 148 -4.78 9.95 -1.38
CA LEU A 148 -5.06 10.64 -2.64
C LEU A 148 -5.80 9.71 -3.62
N HIS A 149 -6.77 10.26 -4.32
CA HIS A 149 -7.33 9.66 -5.54
C HIS A 149 -6.32 9.73 -6.70
N PRO A 150 -6.51 8.96 -7.79
CA PRO A 150 -5.66 9.03 -8.98
C PRO A 150 -5.54 10.42 -9.61
N ASP A 151 -6.53 11.30 -9.43
CA ASP A 151 -6.50 12.68 -9.92
C ASP A 151 -5.77 13.66 -8.99
N GLY A 152 -5.22 13.17 -7.86
CA GLY A 152 -4.51 13.97 -6.88
C GLY A 152 -5.39 14.63 -5.82
N THR A 153 -6.72 14.49 -5.89
CA THR A 153 -7.63 15.00 -4.86
C THR A 153 -7.57 14.15 -3.60
N TYR A 154 -7.83 14.74 -2.43
CA TYR A 154 -7.89 13.98 -1.18
C TYR A 154 -9.09 13.02 -1.15
N ASN A 155 -8.84 11.78 -0.79
CA ASN A 155 -9.84 10.74 -0.59
C ASN A 155 -10.50 10.92 0.79
N GLN A 156 -11.37 11.92 0.87
CA GLN A 156 -12.16 12.27 2.05
C GLN A 156 -13.63 12.35 1.67
N ALA A 157 -14.52 12.15 2.65
CA ALA A 157 -15.94 12.36 2.44
C ALA A 157 -16.20 13.83 2.02
N PRO A 158 -17.01 14.08 0.97
CA PRO A 158 -17.34 15.43 0.54
C PRO A 158 -17.85 16.29 1.70
N GLY A 159 -17.32 17.50 1.84
CA GLY A 159 -17.71 18.44 2.90
C GLY A 159 -17.03 18.24 4.26
N PHE A 160 -16.45 17.06 4.55
CA PHE A 160 -15.83 16.76 5.84
C PHE A 160 -14.77 17.80 6.24
N ALA A 161 -13.80 18.07 5.36
CA ALA A 161 -12.70 18.98 5.62
C ALA A 161 -13.16 20.40 6.02
N ARG A 162 -14.27 20.87 5.42
CA ARG A 162 -14.84 22.19 5.70
C ARG A 162 -15.62 22.16 7.01
N SER A 163 -16.60 21.27 7.12
CA SER A 163 -17.47 21.18 8.29
C SER A 163 -16.68 20.92 9.57
N TRP A 164 -15.60 20.13 9.50
CA TRP A 164 -14.74 19.86 10.65
C TRP A 164 -13.87 21.06 11.02
N ALA A 165 -13.28 21.74 10.04
CA ALA A 165 -12.48 22.94 10.29
C ALA A 165 -13.31 24.07 10.94
N GLU A 166 -14.54 24.26 10.46
CA GLU A 166 -15.47 25.27 10.97
C GLU A 166 -16.03 24.90 12.35
N ALA A 167 -16.55 23.68 12.51
CA ALA A 167 -17.31 23.31 13.71
C ALA A 167 -16.44 22.97 14.92
N VAL A 168 -15.18 22.58 14.70
CA VAL A 168 -14.33 22.01 15.76
C VAL A 168 -13.01 22.74 15.90
N LEU A 169 -12.36 23.04 14.77
CA LEU A 169 -11.06 23.66 14.82
C LEU A 169 -11.13 25.18 14.84
N GLU A 170 -12.31 25.79 14.72
CA GLU A 170 -12.55 27.24 14.55
C GLU A 170 -11.39 27.94 13.81
N ARG A 171 -11.01 27.32 12.68
CA ARG A 171 -9.94 27.74 11.79
C ARG A 171 -10.57 28.08 10.44
N ASP A 172 -10.11 29.18 9.85
CA ASP A 172 -10.50 29.58 8.48
C ASP A 172 -9.82 28.69 7.41
N VAL A 173 -8.90 27.82 7.83
CA VAL A 173 -8.15 26.90 6.97
C VAL A 173 -8.75 25.50 7.02
N LYS A 174 -9.03 24.93 5.85
CA LYS A 174 -9.56 23.57 5.68
C LYS A 174 -8.60 22.51 6.22
N VAL A 175 -9.15 21.44 6.83
CA VAL A 175 -8.37 20.24 7.16
C VAL A 175 -7.94 19.54 5.87
N THR A 176 -6.64 19.33 5.68
CA THR A 176 -6.13 18.64 4.50
C THR A 176 -6.20 17.11 4.66
N GLY A 177 -6.00 16.36 3.57
CA GLY A 177 -5.85 14.90 3.62
C GLY A 177 -4.70 14.46 4.52
N GLU A 178 -3.56 15.16 4.44
CA GLU A 178 -2.39 14.87 5.26
C GLU A 178 -2.66 15.13 6.74
N GLU A 179 -3.35 16.22 7.07
CA GLU A 179 -3.72 16.52 8.46
C GLU A 179 -4.67 15.46 9.01
N LEU A 180 -5.66 15.02 8.22
CA LEU A 180 -6.54 13.92 8.62
C LEU A 180 -5.77 12.61 8.81
N VAL A 181 -4.96 12.20 7.84
CA VAL A 181 -4.19 10.94 7.94
C VAL A 181 -3.20 10.98 9.11
N ALA A 182 -2.59 12.14 9.39
CA ALA A 182 -1.79 12.35 10.59
C ALA A 182 -2.64 12.20 11.86
N TYR A 183 -3.80 12.86 11.95
CA TYR A 183 -4.70 12.66 13.09
C TYR A 183 -5.05 11.18 13.30
N LEU A 184 -5.42 10.45 12.22
CA LEU A 184 -5.68 9.02 12.29
C LEU A 184 -4.47 8.28 12.89
N ALA A 185 -3.26 8.53 12.37
CA ALA A 185 -2.04 7.92 12.85
C ALA A 185 -1.76 8.19 14.34
N GLY A 186 -1.98 9.43 14.81
CA GLY A 186 -1.80 9.80 16.21
C GLY A 186 -2.75 9.06 17.14
N VAL A 187 -3.99 8.85 16.73
CA VAL A 187 -5.03 8.20 17.55
C VAL A 187 -4.93 6.68 17.53
N VAL A 188 -4.67 6.05 16.39
CA VAL A 188 -4.82 4.59 16.25
C VAL A 188 -3.53 3.79 16.45
N SER A 189 -2.37 4.45 16.49
CA SER A 189 -1.08 3.77 16.47
C SER A 189 -0.51 3.47 17.86
N HIS A 190 -1.28 3.69 18.93
CA HIS A 190 -0.85 3.47 20.31
C HIS A 190 -1.70 2.38 21.01
N PRO A 191 -1.12 1.60 21.95
CA PRO A 191 -1.83 0.52 22.64
C PRO A 191 -3.06 0.96 23.43
N GLY A 192 -3.11 2.23 23.84
CA GLY A 192 -4.28 2.80 24.52
C GLY A 192 -5.53 2.81 23.64
N TYR A 193 -5.40 2.92 22.31
CA TYR A 193 -6.54 2.78 21.39
C TYR A 193 -7.07 1.35 21.42
N THR A 194 -6.22 0.35 21.16
CA THR A 194 -6.64 -1.06 21.14
C THR A 194 -7.13 -1.54 22.50
N GLY A 195 -6.55 -1.03 23.60
CA GLY A 195 -7.01 -1.34 24.95
C GLY A 195 -8.37 -0.71 25.28
N ARG A 196 -8.63 0.53 24.81
CA ARG A 196 -9.89 1.23 25.05
C ARG A 196 -11.05 0.63 24.23
N PHE A 197 -10.80 0.22 23.00
CA PHE A 197 -11.80 -0.25 22.06
C PHE A 197 -11.72 -1.77 21.84
N ALA A 198 -11.27 -2.53 22.85
CA ALA A 198 -11.01 -3.96 22.72
C ALA A 198 -12.27 -4.74 22.27
N ASP A 199 -13.43 -4.41 22.84
CA ASP A 199 -14.70 -5.05 22.50
C ASP A 199 -15.13 -4.72 21.07
N GLU A 200 -15.02 -3.47 20.63
CA GLU A 200 -15.36 -3.07 19.26
C GLU A 200 -14.42 -3.67 18.21
N LEU A 201 -13.15 -3.86 18.55
CA LEU A 201 -12.12 -4.42 17.65
C LEU A 201 -12.18 -5.94 17.51
N THR A 202 -13.07 -6.62 18.24
CA THR A 202 -13.44 -8.01 17.97
C THR A 202 -14.11 -8.15 16.59
N THR A 203 -14.87 -7.13 16.18
CA THR A 203 -15.45 -7.05 14.84
C THR A 203 -14.48 -6.31 13.92
N PRO A 204 -14.04 -6.91 12.80
CA PRO A 204 -13.10 -6.26 11.90
C PRO A 204 -13.60 -4.89 11.40
N GLY A 205 -12.73 -3.89 11.47
CA GLY A 205 -13.02 -2.52 11.09
C GLY A 205 -12.51 -1.51 12.14
N ILE A 206 -11.84 -0.46 11.68
CA ILE A 206 -11.29 0.61 12.49
C ILE A 206 -12.24 1.80 12.46
N ARG A 207 -12.69 2.21 13.66
CA ARG A 207 -13.43 3.45 13.86
C ARG A 207 -12.58 4.40 14.69
N VAL A 208 -12.36 5.60 14.18
CA VAL A 208 -11.50 6.59 14.85
C VAL A 208 -12.36 7.67 15.49
N PRO A 209 -12.28 7.85 16.82
CA PRO A 209 -12.99 8.96 17.47
C PRO A 209 -12.41 10.29 17.00
N LEU A 210 -13.29 11.25 16.73
CA LEU A 210 -12.91 12.61 16.39
C LEU A 210 -13.09 13.50 17.62
N THR A 211 -12.01 14.11 18.09
CA THR A 211 -12.03 15.00 19.26
C THR A 211 -12.63 16.36 18.91
N LEU A 212 -13.49 16.90 19.78
CA LEU A 212 -13.98 18.28 19.66
C LEU A 212 -13.01 19.31 20.26
N ASP A 213 -11.97 18.86 20.97
CA ASP A 213 -10.93 19.71 21.54
C ASP A 213 -9.82 19.97 20.51
N ARG A 214 -9.65 21.24 20.14
CA ARG A 214 -8.64 21.71 19.18
C ARG A 214 -7.21 21.35 19.61
N ASN A 215 -6.86 21.51 20.89
CA ASN A 215 -5.50 21.23 21.37
C ASN A 215 -5.19 19.73 21.29
N LEU A 216 -6.18 18.87 21.58
CA LEU A 216 -6.02 17.42 21.42
C LEU A 216 -5.90 17.03 19.95
N TRP A 217 -6.64 17.70 19.05
CA TRP A 217 -6.51 17.49 17.61
C TRP A 217 -5.09 17.81 17.14
N GLU A 218 -4.61 19.03 17.43
CA GLU A 218 -3.29 19.50 17.01
C GLU A 218 -2.17 18.61 17.53
N LYS A 219 -2.23 18.21 18.81
CA LYS A 219 -1.29 17.26 19.40
C LYS A 219 -1.31 15.89 18.73
N SER A 220 -2.50 15.40 18.37
CA SER A 220 -2.65 14.11 17.68
C SER A 220 -2.08 14.17 16.26
N VAL A 221 -2.30 15.28 15.56
CA VAL A 221 -1.71 15.55 14.23
C VAL A 221 -0.18 15.59 14.33
N GLU A 222 0.38 16.28 15.31
CA GLU A 222 1.83 16.36 15.53
C GLU A 222 2.45 14.96 15.70
N ILE A 223 1.93 14.17 16.64
CA ILE A 223 2.39 12.79 16.89
C ILE A 223 2.22 11.93 15.63
N GLY A 224 1.07 12.07 14.95
CA GLY A 224 0.76 11.32 13.75
C GLY A 224 1.69 11.58 12.58
N ARG A 225 2.15 12.82 12.40
CA ARG A 225 3.17 13.17 11.40
C ARG A 225 4.47 12.41 11.66
N GLU A 226 4.89 12.30 12.92
CA GLU A 226 6.07 11.49 13.29
C GLU A 226 5.86 10.00 13.03
N VAL A 227 4.67 9.44 13.34
CA VAL A 227 4.35 8.04 13.03
C VAL A 227 4.42 7.77 11.52
N ILE A 228 3.78 8.61 10.71
CA ILE A 228 3.80 8.48 9.24
C ILE A 228 5.21 8.63 8.72
N TRP A 229 5.97 9.60 9.24
CA TRP A 229 7.38 9.78 8.89
C TRP A 229 8.16 8.50 9.14
N GLN A 230 8.06 7.90 10.33
CA GLN A 230 8.79 6.69 10.67
C GLN A 230 8.38 5.49 9.79
N ALA A 231 7.08 5.34 9.53
CA ALA A 231 6.57 4.27 8.67
C ALA A 231 7.02 4.42 7.20
N SER A 232 7.10 5.66 6.71
CA SER A 232 7.44 5.96 5.31
C SER A 232 8.94 6.17 5.06
N SER A 233 9.71 6.66 6.03
CA SER A 233 11.03 7.28 5.81
C SER A 233 12.22 6.54 6.39
N ARG A 234 12.09 5.28 6.84
CA ARG A 234 13.24 4.48 7.34
C ARG A 234 14.44 4.31 6.38
N GLU A 235 14.36 4.77 5.13
CA GLU A 235 15.51 4.87 4.20
C GLU A 235 16.15 6.27 4.12
N ARG A 236 15.49 7.35 4.57
CA ARG A 236 16.12 8.68 4.59
C ARG A 236 17.25 8.80 5.63
N HIS A 237 17.42 7.81 6.51
CA HIS A 237 18.34 7.88 7.64
C HIS A 237 19.50 6.88 7.64
N LEU A 238 19.65 6.06 6.60
CA LEU A 238 20.85 5.23 6.44
C LEU A 238 22.00 5.96 5.71
N GLY A 239 21.88 7.29 5.48
CA GLY A 239 22.89 8.08 4.77
C GLY A 239 23.18 9.49 5.31
N ALA A 240 22.50 9.95 6.37
CA ALA A 240 22.86 11.22 7.03
C ALA A 240 22.32 11.19 8.45
N GLY A 241 23.23 11.22 9.43
CA GLY A 241 22.89 11.34 10.83
C GLY A 241 22.05 12.59 11.10
N ARG A 242 21.09 12.45 12.02
CA ARG A 242 20.48 13.60 12.71
C ARG A 242 21.59 14.26 13.53
N ALA A 243 22.07 15.40 13.05
CA ALA A 243 22.60 16.46 13.89
C ALA A 243 21.43 17.23 14.50
#